data_AF-A0AAT9HKF9-F1
#
_entry.id   AF-A0AAT9HKF9-F1
#
_cell.length_a   1.000
_cell.length_b   1.000
_cell.length_c   1.000
_cell.angle_alpha   90.00
_cell.angle_beta   90.00
_cell.angle_gamma   90.00
#
_symmetry.space_group_name_H-M   'P 1'
#
loop_
_entity.id
_entity.type
_entity.pdbx_description
1 polymer ?
#
loop_
_entity_poly.entity_id
_entity_poly.type
_entity_poly.pdbx_seq_one_letter_code
_entity_poly.pdbx_strand_id
1 'polypeptide(L)'
;MRTLLGVAISVRGEIYGDLYLSEREDGRPFDRGDEDIVVALAGAAGIAIENARLFARVRDSAETFQRLLLPTLSDLGPSPRPPSTVPRPSRTGSAGTGTTPWCCPTTRSAS
;
A
#
# COMPACT_ATOMS: atom_id res chain seq x y z
N MET A 1 3.61 -42.93 6.65
CA MET A 1 2.83 -42.09 7.58
C MET A 1 2.59 -42.87 8.85
N ARG A 2 3.20 -42.44 9.97
CA ARG A 2 3.18 -43.18 11.24
C ARG A 2 2.24 -42.53 12.26
N THR A 3 2.09 -41.21 12.23
CA THR A 3 1.27 -40.45 13.18
C THR A 3 0.66 -39.22 12.49
N LEU A 4 -0.60 -38.91 12.82
CA LEU A 4 -1.36 -37.75 12.32
C LEU A 4 -2.26 -37.22 13.43
N LEU A 5 -2.32 -35.91 13.61
CA LEU A 5 -3.24 -35.20 14.51
C LEU A 5 -3.89 -34.06 13.72
N GLY A 6 -5.21 -33.99 13.77
CA GLY A 6 -6.00 -32.95 13.09
C GLY A 6 -6.89 -32.23 14.09
N VAL A 7 -6.87 -30.90 14.06
CA VAL A 7 -7.71 -30.05 14.92
C VAL A 7 -8.35 -28.96 14.08
N ALA A 8 -9.66 -28.76 14.22
CA ALA A 8 -10.38 -27.71 13.53
C ALA A 8 -10.07 -26.33 14.15
N ILE A 9 -9.74 -25.35 13.30
CA ILE A 9 -9.62 -23.94 13.65
C ILE A 9 -11.04 -23.36 13.60
N SER A 10 -11.65 -23.12 14.75
CA SER A 10 -13.00 -22.56 14.85
C SER A 10 -13.07 -21.35 15.78
N VAL A 11 -13.92 -20.38 15.45
CA VAL A 11 -14.19 -19.20 16.27
C VAL A 11 -15.69 -18.94 16.28
N ARG A 12 -16.28 -18.82 17.48
CA ARG A 12 -17.71 -18.49 17.67
C ARG A 12 -18.67 -19.39 16.88
N GLY A 13 -18.31 -20.66 16.68
CA GLY A 13 -19.13 -21.64 15.96
C GLY A 13 -18.87 -21.73 14.46
N GLU A 14 -18.01 -20.86 13.90
CA GLU A 14 -17.62 -20.91 12.49
C GLU A 14 -16.26 -21.61 12.34
N ILE A 15 -16.16 -22.52 11.37
CA ILE A 15 -14.91 -23.23 11.05
C ILE A 15 -14.16 -22.41 10.00
N TYR A 16 -12.94 -22.02 10.34
CA TYR A 16 -12.05 -21.24 9.48
C TYR A 16 -11.09 -22.12 8.68
N GLY A 17 -10.83 -23.34 9.16
CA GLY A 17 -9.99 -24.34 8.51
C GLY A 17 -9.59 -25.45 9.46
N ASP A 18 -8.63 -26.26 9.06
CA ASP A 18 -8.10 -27.37 9.85
C ASP A 18 -6.58 -27.25 9.98
N LEU A 19 -6.07 -27.57 11.17
CA LEU A 19 -4.66 -27.66 11.49
C LEU A 19 -4.27 -29.14 11.56
N TYR A 20 -3.35 -29.56 10.68
CA TYR A 20 -2.85 -30.93 10.64
C TYR A 20 -1.38 -30.98 11.02
N LEU A 21 -1.05 -31.91 11.90
CA LEU A 21 0.31 -32.27 12.28
C LEU A 21 0.56 -33.70 11.82
N SER A 22 1.63 -33.88 11.07
CA SER A 22 2.08 -35.17 10.58
C SER A 22 3.47 -35.47 11.12
N GLU A 23 3.72 -36.74 11.44
CA GLU A 23 5.06 -37.25 11.74
C GLU A 23 5.74 -36.52 12.91
N ARG A 24 5.41 -36.96 14.13
CA ARG A 24 6.12 -36.54 15.35
C ARG A 24 7.60 -36.93 15.24
N GLU A 25 8.52 -36.00 15.52
CA GLU A 25 9.96 -36.18 15.32
C GLU A 25 10.56 -37.35 16.12
N ASP A 26 9.97 -37.66 17.28
CA ASP A 26 10.40 -38.75 18.15
C ASP A 26 9.80 -40.12 17.80
N GLY A 27 9.00 -40.18 16.73
CA GLY A 27 8.34 -41.39 16.24
C GLY A 27 7.21 -41.93 17.13
N ARG A 28 6.80 -41.18 18.17
CA ARG A 28 5.71 -41.58 19.07
C ARG A 28 4.35 -41.08 18.56
N PRO A 29 3.24 -41.80 18.85
CA PRO A 29 1.90 -41.29 18.59
C PRO A 29 1.65 -39.98 19.35
N PHE A 30 0.80 -39.12 18.80
CA PHE A 30 0.36 -37.92 19.47
C PHE A 30 -0.39 -38.28 20.75
N ASP A 31 -0.09 -37.56 21.81
CA ASP A 31 -0.76 -37.72 23.09
C ASP A 31 -1.81 -36.61 23.31
N ARG A 32 -2.53 -36.71 24.43
CA ARG A 32 -3.56 -35.74 24.79
C ARG A 32 -2.98 -34.35 25.10
N GLY A 33 -1.73 -34.28 25.58
CA GLY A 33 -1.05 -33.01 25.80
C GLY A 33 -0.73 -32.30 24.50
N ASP A 34 -0.30 -33.05 23.47
CA ASP A 34 -0.14 -32.53 22.11
C ASP A 34 -1.49 -32.00 21.59
N GLU A 35 -2.57 -32.77 21.75
CA GLU A 35 -3.91 -32.35 21.35
C GLU A 35 -4.32 -31.03 22.04
N ASP A 36 -4.17 -30.93 23.36
CA ASP A 36 -4.54 -29.75 24.13
C ASP A 36 -3.77 -28.49 23.67
N ILE A 37 -2.48 -28.63 23.37
CA ILE A 37 -1.63 -27.55 22.85
C ILE A 37 -2.13 -27.10 21.46
N VAL A 38 -2.46 -28.05 20.60
CA VAL A 38 -2.86 -27.78 19.21
C VAL A 38 -4.27 -27.18 19.18
N VAL A 39 -5.16 -27.60 20.08
CA VAL A 39 -6.46 -26.96 20.32
C VAL A 39 -6.28 -25.51 20.78
N ALA A 40 -5.39 -25.25 21.74
CA ALA A 40 -5.11 -23.89 22.19
C ALA A 40 -4.54 -23.01 21.05
N LEU A 41 -3.62 -23.57 20.25
CA LEU A 41 -3.05 -22.91 19.07
C LEU A 41 -4.12 -22.62 18.01
N ALA A 42 -5.00 -23.58 17.72
CA ALA A 42 -6.11 -23.42 16.79
C ALA A 42 -7.06 -22.30 17.25
N GLY A 43 -7.36 -22.21 18.55
CA GLY A 43 -8.14 -21.10 19.11
C GLY A 43 -7.48 -19.74 18.91
N ALA A 44 -6.18 -19.63 19.21
CA ALA A 44 -5.41 -18.39 19.02
C ALA A 44 -5.31 -17.99 17.54
N ALA A 45 -5.07 -18.96 16.65
CA ALA A 45 -5.04 -18.75 15.20
C ALA A 45 -6.40 -18.27 14.68
N GLY A 46 -7.49 -18.86 15.17
CA GLY A 46 -8.84 -18.42 14.85
C GLY A 46 -9.06 -16.93 15.17
N ILE A 47 -8.71 -16.50 16.40
CA ILE A 47 -8.84 -15.09 16.81
C ILE A 47 -8.00 -14.18 15.91
N ALA A 48 -6.77 -14.59 15.56
CA ALA A 48 -5.91 -13.82 14.68
C ALA A 48 -6.51 -13.68 13.26
N ILE A 49 -7.10 -14.75 12.71
CA ILE A 49 -7.75 -14.74 11.40
C ILE A 49 -8.98 -13.84 11.41
N GLU A 50 -9.82 -13.92 12.46
CA GLU A 50 -10.97 -13.03 12.64
C GLU A 50 -10.53 -11.57 12.67
N ASN A 51 -9.47 -11.26 13.44
CA ASN A 51 -8.92 -9.91 13.52
C ASN A 51 -8.38 -9.41 12.18
N ALA A 52 -7.68 -10.26 11.43
CA ALA A 52 -7.19 -9.92 10.10
C ALA A 52 -8.34 -9.61 9.12
N ARG A 53 -9.43 -10.40 9.17
CA ARG A 53 -10.64 -10.16 8.35
C ARG A 53 -11.37 -8.88 8.76
N LEU A 54 -11.48 -8.61 10.06
CA LEU A 54 -12.06 -7.37 10.57
C LEU A 54 -11.23 -6.16 10.13
N PHE A 55 -9.91 -6.24 10.25
CA PHE A 55 -9.01 -5.17 9.83
C PHE A 55 -9.10 -4.91 8.32
N ALA A 56 -9.14 -5.96 7.50
CA ALA A 56 -9.33 -5.84 6.06
C ALA A 56 -10.64 -5.11 5.72
N ARG A 57 -11.76 -5.50 6.35
CA ARG A 57 -13.07 -4.85 6.13
C ARG A 57 -13.08 -3.37 6.52
N VAL A 58 -12.44 -3.02 7.63
CA VAL A 58 -12.29 -1.61 8.06
C VAL A 58 -11.47 -0.83 7.04
N ARG A 59 -10.37 -1.41 6.56
CA ARG A 59 -9.52 -0.80 5.53
C ARG A 59 -10.27 -0.58 4.22
N ASP A 60 -10.98 -1.59 3.73
CA ASP A 60 -11.75 -1.50 2.48
C ASP A 60 -12.82 -0.40 2.57
N SER A 61 -13.46 -0.30 3.74
CA SER A 61 -14.46 0.74 4.00
C SER A 61 -13.84 2.14 4.00
N ALA A 62 -12.65 2.30 4.60
CA ALA A 62 -11.91 3.56 4.60
C ALA A 62 -11.47 3.95 3.17
N GLU A 63 -10.95 3.01 2.39
CA GLU A 63 -10.54 3.26 0.99
C GLU A 63 -11.74 3.61 0.10
N THR A 64 -12.88 2.91 0.29
CA THR A 64 -14.14 3.22 -0.40
C THR A 64 -14.63 4.63 -0.06
N PHE A 65 -14.60 5.00 1.22
CA PHE A 65 -14.99 6.33 1.67
C PHE A 65 -14.05 7.42 1.12
N GLN A 66 -12.74 7.19 1.13
CA GLN A 66 -11.76 8.10 0.54
C GLN A 66 -11.98 8.29 -0.97
N ARG A 67 -12.34 7.23 -1.70
CA ARG A 67 -12.67 7.33 -3.14
C ARG A 67 -13.92 8.15 -3.41
N LEU A 68 -14.90 8.13 -2.50
CA LEU A 68 -16.12 8.94 -2.64
C LEU A 68 -15.87 10.42 -2.31
N LEU A 69 -14.92 10.69 -1.41
CA LEU A 69 -14.57 12.06 -1.01
C LEU A 69 -13.55 12.73 -1.93
N LEU A 70 -12.71 11.98 -2.63
CA LEU A 70 -11.91 12.53 -3.72
C LEU A 70 -12.87 12.70 -4.91
N PRO A 71 -13.23 13.95 -5.30
CA PRO A 71 -13.86 14.13 -6.59
C PRO A 71 -12.96 13.45 -7.60
N THR A 72 -13.53 12.63 -8.48
CA THR A 72 -12.83 12.20 -9.70
C THR A 72 -12.23 13.46 -10.29
N LEU A 73 -10.91 13.63 -10.21
CA LEU A 73 -10.16 14.71 -10.84
C LEU A 73 -10.18 14.46 -12.36
N SER A 74 -11.37 14.44 -12.92
CA SER A 74 -11.64 14.30 -14.34
C SER A 74 -11.85 15.66 -15.00
N ASP A 75 -11.91 16.76 -14.23
CA ASP A 75 -12.17 18.11 -14.76
C ASP A 75 -11.07 19.14 -14.51
N LEU A 76 -9.89 18.73 -14.03
CA LEU A 76 -8.70 19.49 -14.40
C LEU A 76 -8.31 19.03 -15.80
N GLY A 77 -9.05 19.51 -16.80
CA GLY A 77 -8.53 19.58 -18.16
C GLY A 77 -7.11 20.17 -18.08
N PRO A 78 -6.18 19.71 -18.94
CA PRO A 78 -4.78 20.15 -18.86
C PRO A 78 -4.75 21.67 -18.75
N SER A 79 -4.14 22.18 -17.68
CA SER A 79 -3.98 23.63 -17.46
C SER A 79 -3.61 24.24 -18.81
N PRO A 80 -4.40 25.19 -19.36
CA PRO A 80 -4.04 25.83 -20.60
C PRO A 80 -2.63 26.40 -20.39
N ARG A 81 -1.65 25.80 -21.06
CA ARG A 81 -0.30 26.36 -21.10
C ARG A 81 -0.50 27.78 -21.61
N PRO A 82 -0.08 28.82 -20.87
CA PRO A 82 -0.04 30.15 -21.47
C PRO A 82 0.85 30.02 -22.72
N PRO A 83 0.41 30.55 -23.88
CA PRO A 83 1.20 30.44 -25.10
C PRO A 83 2.60 30.97 -24.78
N SER A 84 3.62 30.12 -24.96
CA SER A 84 5.02 30.44 -24.67
C SER A 84 5.62 31.45 -25.64
N THR A 85 4.78 32.23 -26.33
CA THR A 85 5.20 33.37 -27.12
C THR A 85 5.43 34.53 -26.17
N VAL A 86 6.56 34.49 -25.46
CA VAL A 86 7.18 35.72 -24.99
C VAL A 86 7.51 36.53 -26.26
N PRO A 87 6.90 37.71 -26.48
CA PRO A 87 7.26 38.52 -27.62
C PRO A 87 8.72 38.92 -27.45
N ARG A 88 9.57 38.45 -28.37
CA ARG A 88 10.96 38.87 -28.44
C ARG A 88 10.95 40.34 -28.83
N PRO A 89 11.43 41.28 -28.00
CA PRO A 89 11.51 42.67 -28.42
C PRO A 89 12.45 42.75 -29.61
N SER A 90 11.93 43.13 -30.78
CA SER A 90 12.76 43.57 -31.90
C SER A 90 13.55 44.79 -31.44
N ARG A 91 14.88 44.66 -31.33
CA ARG A 91 15.78 45.83 -31.23
C ARG A 91 15.75 46.56 -32.56
N THR A 92 14.72 47.36 -32.77
CA THR A 92 14.72 48.45 -33.74
C THR A 92 14.89 49.72 -32.94
N GLY A 93 16.14 50.17 -32.86
CA GLY A 93 16.53 51.34 -32.07
C GLY A 93 17.89 51.80 -32.54
N SER A 94 17.86 52.56 -33.64
CA SER A 94 18.86 53.53 -34.04
C SER A 94 19.46 54.29 -32.86
N ALA A 95 20.75 54.62 -33.01
CA ALA A 95 21.55 55.57 -32.24
C ALA A 95 20.79 56.50 -31.27
N GLY A 96 21.20 56.47 -30.01
CA GLY A 96 20.75 57.43 -29.01
C GLY A 96 21.18 57.04 -27.60
N THR A 97 22.33 57.57 -27.18
CA THR A 97 22.79 57.80 -25.80
C THR A 97 21.91 57.34 -24.63
N GLY A 98 22.50 56.52 -23.76
CA GLY A 98 22.27 56.60 -22.32
C GLY A 98 21.53 55.43 -21.68
N THR A 99 22.20 54.86 -20.67
CA THR A 99 21.63 54.10 -19.55
C THR A 99 21.45 52.59 -19.79
N THR A 100 22.29 51.84 -19.06
CA THR A 100 22.36 50.38 -18.95
C THR A 100 21.05 49.73 -18.51
N PRO A 101 20.85 48.45 -18.87
CA PRO A 101 20.31 47.51 -17.89
C PRO A 101 21.12 46.22 -17.81
N TRP A 102 21.63 45.97 -16.60
CA TRP A 102 21.80 44.68 -15.93
C TRP A 102 21.82 43.42 -16.80
N CYS A 103 23.03 42.89 -17.03
CA CYS A 103 23.26 41.54 -17.49
C CYS A 103 22.92 40.51 -16.40
N CYS A 104 22.04 39.56 -16.72
CA CYS A 104 22.02 38.24 -16.09
C CYS A 104 23.35 37.50 -16.40
N PRO A 105 23.95 36.76 -15.45
CA PRO A 105 25.03 35.84 -15.77
C PRO A 105 24.46 34.56 -16.39
N THR A 106 24.78 34.38 -17.66
CA THR A 106 24.58 33.16 -18.47
C THR A 106 25.53 32.06 -17.98
N THR A 107 24.96 30.88 -17.72
CA THR A 107 25.49 29.53 -18.00
C THR A 107 27.00 29.30 -17.90
N ARG A 108 27.43 28.49 -16.91
CA ARG A 108 28.68 27.71 -17.02
C ARG A 108 28.34 26.23 -17.11
N SER A 109 28.35 25.70 -18.33
CA SER A 109 28.49 24.27 -18.59
C SER A 109 29.97 23.88 -18.54
N ALA A 110 30.20 22.57 -18.44
CA ALA A 110 31.44 21.82 -18.65
C ALA A 110 32.45 21.76 -17.48
N SER A 111 32.40 20.65 -16.74
CA SER A 111 33.53 19.69 -16.60
C SER A 111 32.95 18.33 -16.20
#